data_AF-A0A375D3U7-F1
#
_entry.id   AF-A0A375D3U7-F1
#
_cell.length_a   1.000
_cell.length_b   1.000
_cell.length_c   1.000
_cell.angle_alpha   90.00
_cell.angle_beta   90.00
_cell.angle_gamma   90.00
#
_symmetry.space_group_name_H-M   'P 1'
#
loop_
_entity.id
_entity.type
_entity.pdbx_description
1 polymer ?
#
loop_
_entity_poly.entity_id
_entity_poly.type
_entity_poly.pdbx_seq_one_letter_code
_entity_poly.pdbx_strand_id
1 'polypeptide(L)' 'MPETPPSRPPRRLLPDCEEVHHLTMKSLDLPLSWAERLRVRSHLAICDACTRFSAQMRTLREAMHRLGRDE' A
#
# COMPACT_ATOMS: atom_id res chain seq x y z
N MET A 1 21.41 4.96 17.55
CA MET A 1 20.31 5.06 16.56
C MET A 1 19.01 4.87 17.34
N PRO A 2 18.21 5.89 17.63
CA PRO A 2 16.93 5.66 18.29
C PRO A 2 15.95 5.12 17.25
N GLU A 3 15.46 3.93 17.53
CA GLU A 3 14.49 3.19 16.74
C GLU A 3 13.19 4.01 16.73
N THR A 4 12.79 4.52 15.56
CA THR A 4 11.56 5.30 15.45
C THR A 4 10.37 4.34 15.66
N PRO A 5 9.50 4.54 16.65
CA PRO A 5 8.38 3.64 16.90
C PRO A 5 7.42 3.67 15.69
N PRO A 6 6.73 2.56 15.36
CA PRO A 6 5.71 2.58 14.33
C PRO A 6 4.58 3.51 14.79
N SER A 7 4.56 4.71 14.21
CA SER A 7 3.50 5.70 14.35
C SER A 7 2.19 5.06 13.91
N ARG A 8 1.42 4.55 14.87
CA ARG A 8 0.05 4.09 14.66
C ARG A 8 -0.78 5.34 14.39
N PRO A 9 -1.23 5.59 13.15
CA PRO A 9 -1.95 6.81 12.87
C PRO A 9 -3.32 6.77 13.57
N PRO A 10 -3.88 7.94 13.91
CA PRO A 10 -5.20 8.03 14.52
C PRO A 10 -6.21 7.32 13.62
N ARG A 11 -7.12 6.52 14.20
CA ARG A 11 -8.21 5.83 13.48
C ARG A 11 -9.13 6.86 12.81
N ARG A 12 -8.73 7.39 11.65
CA ARG A 12 -9.58 8.17 10.76
C ARG A 12 -10.28 7.20 9.81
N LEU A 13 -11.56 7.46 9.57
CA LEU A 13 -12.40 6.64 8.69
C LEU A 13 -11.96 6.71 7.22
N LEU A 14 -11.32 7.81 6.82
CA LEU A 14 -10.59 7.91 5.56
C LEU A 14 -9.09 7.91 5.85
N PRO A 15 -8.31 6.96 5.29
CA PRO A 15 -6.85 7.02 5.35
C PRO A 15 -6.37 8.21 4.53
N ASP A 16 -5.27 8.83 4.96
CA ASP A 16 -4.61 9.91 4.23
C ASP A 16 -3.68 9.34 3.13
N CYS A 17 -3.20 10.19 2.24
CA CYS A 17 -2.29 9.81 1.15
C CYS A 17 -1.04 9.09 1.70
N GLU A 18 -0.49 9.58 2.81
CA GLU A 18 0.67 8.97 3.49
C GLU A 18 0.37 7.55 3.97
N GLU A 19 -0.81 7.33 4.57
CA GLU A 19 -1.17 6.01 5.07
C GLU A 19 -1.43 5.03 3.91
N VAL A 20 -2.01 5.49 2.82
CA VAL A 20 -2.15 4.69 1.60
C VAL A 20 -0.78 4.33 1.02
N HIS A 21 0.19 5.25 1.02
CA HIS A 21 1.56 4.95 0.60
C HIS A 21 2.21 3.91 1.51
N HIS A 22 2.08 4.07 2.82
CA HIS A 22 2.57 3.09 3.80
C HIS A 22 1.94 1.72 3.61
N LEU A 23 0.62 1.63 3.44
CA LEU A 23 -0.08 0.37 3.18
C LEU A 23 0.32 -0.24 1.83
N THR A 24 0.52 0.59 0.81
CA THR A 24 0.96 0.13 -0.51
C THR A 24 2.38 -0.44 -0.44
N MET A 25 3.31 0.22 0.24
CA MET A 25 4.66 -0.31 0.46
C MET A 25 4.63 -1.57 1.33
N LYS A 26 3.89 -1.55 2.45
CA LYS A 26 3.66 -2.74 3.28
C LYS A 26 3.12 -3.90 2.47
N SER A 27 2.28 -3.63 1.45
CA SER A 27 1.74 -4.68 0.58
C SER A 27 2.83 -5.40 -0.21
N LEU A 28 3.92 -4.73 -0.58
CA LEU A 28 5.02 -5.32 -1.35
C LEU A 28 5.76 -6.37 -0.53
N ASP A 29 6.07 -6.07 0.73
CA ASP A 29 6.71 -7.01 1.66
C ASP A 29 5.74 -8.06 2.22
N LEU A 30 4.55 -7.63 2.66
CA LEU A 30 3.60 -8.44 3.43
C LEU A 30 2.21 -8.40 2.79
N PRO A 31 1.45 -9.51 2.80
CA PRO A 31 0.07 -9.48 2.34
C PRO A 31 -0.78 -8.59 3.27
N LEU A 32 -1.45 -7.58 2.68
CA LEU A 32 -2.41 -6.74 3.40
C LEU A 32 -3.64 -7.54 3.82
N SER A 33 -4.18 -7.22 4.99
CA SER A 33 -5.48 -7.73 5.44
C SER A 33 -6.62 -7.18 4.57
N TRP A 34 -7.75 -7.87 4.56
CA TRP A 34 -8.94 -7.47 3.80
C TRP A 34 -9.44 -6.06 4.16
N ALA A 35 -9.37 -5.69 5.44
CA ALA A 35 -9.76 -4.36 5.91
C ALA A 35 -8.82 -3.24 5.44
N GLU A 36 -7.50 -3.50 5.41
CA GLU A 36 -6.51 -2.55 4.88
C GLU A 36 -6.69 -2.36 3.38
N ARG A 37 -6.96 -3.43 2.63
CA ARG A 37 -7.28 -3.34 1.20
C ARG A 37 -8.51 -2.48 0.92
N LEU A 38 -9.56 -2.62 1.72
CA LEU A 38 -10.77 -1.83 1.54
C LEU A 38 -10.51 -0.34 1.80
N ARG A 39 -9.73 -0.02 2.85
CA ARG A 39 -9.30 1.34 3.18
C ARG A 39 -8.47 1.98 2.06
N VAL A 40 -7.52 1.25 1.49
CA VAL A 40 -6.75 1.74 0.34
C VAL A 40 -7.70 2.00 -0.83
N ARG A 41 -8.53 1.03 -1.23
CA ARG A 41 -9.44 1.18 -2.37
C ARG A 41 -10.41 2.35 -2.21
N SER A 42 -10.93 2.61 -1.00
CA SER A 42 -11.82 3.76 -0.79
C SER A 42 -11.11 5.10 -1.01
N HIS A 43 -9.83 5.22 -0.64
CA HIS A 43 -9.04 6.43 -0.90
C HIS A 43 -8.59 6.55 -2.36
N LEU A 44 -8.20 5.44 -3.00
CA LEU A 44 -7.85 5.46 -4.42
C LEU A 44 -9.03 5.97 -5.29
N ALA A 45 -10.27 5.67 -4.90
CA ALA A 45 -11.45 6.18 -5.60
C ALA A 45 -11.61 7.72 -5.59
N ILE A 46 -10.99 8.41 -4.63
CA ILE A 46 -11.08 9.88 -4.48
C ILE A 46 -9.77 10.61 -4.83
N CYS A 47 -8.64 9.90 -4.83
CA CYS A 47 -7.31 10.48 -5.06
C CYS A 47 -6.61 9.82 -6.25
N ASP A 48 -6.46 10.59 -7.32
CA ASP A 48 -5.81 10.11 -8.55
C ASP A 48 -4.31 9.88 -8.37
N ALA A 49 -3.64 10.72 -7.56
CA ALA A 49 -2.21 10.60 -7.29
C ALA A 49 -1.85 9.25 -6.65
N CYS A 50 -2.59 8.87 -5.60
CA CYS A 50 -2.40 7.58 -4.95
C CYS A 50 -2.80 6.41 -5.86
N THR A 51 -3.80 6.59 -6.74
CA THR A 51 -4.19 5.58 -7.73
C THR A 51 -3.07 5.25 -8.70
N ARG A 52 -2.39 6.27 -9.24
CA ARG A 52 -1.24 6.09 -10.11
C ARG A 52 -0.10 5.37 -9.39
N PHE A 53 0.21 5.78 -8.16
CA PHE A 53 1.25 5.14 -7.35
C PHE A 53 0.93 3.66 -7.09
N SER A 54 -0.29 3.34 -6.70
CA SER A 54 -0.72 1.95 -6.45
C SER A 54 -0.64 1.10 -7.72
N ALA A 55 -1.01 1.66 -8.88
CA ALA A 55 -0.88 0.98 -10.17
C ALA A 55 0.58 0.67 -10.54
N GLN A 56 1.51 1.60 -10.30
CA GLN A 56 2.94 1.38 -10.51
C GLN A 56 3.45 0.22 -9.65
N MET A 57 3.12 0.22 -8.36
CA MET A 57 3.56 -0.83 -7.43
C MET A 57 2.97 -2.20 -7.77
N ARG A 58 1.71 -2.25 -8.25
CA ARG A 58 1.10 -3.48 -8.74
C ARG A 58 1.82 -4.03 -9.98
N THR A 59 2.20 -3.15 -10.90
CA THR A 59 2.98 -3.52 -12.10
C THR A 59 4.32 -4.12 -11.71
N LEU A 60 5.04 -3.48 -10.78
CA LEU A 60 6.30 -4.01 -10.24
C LEU A 60 6.11 -5.39 -9.61
N ARG A 61 5.09 -5.55 -8.77
CA ARG A 61 4.80 -6.84 -8.12
C ARG A 61 4.49 -7.93 -9.13
N GLU A 62 3.71 -7.62 -10.16
CA GLU A 62 3.35 -8.58 -11.20
C GLU A 62 4.57 -8.99 -12.02
N ALA A 63 5.46 -8.05 -12.35
CA ALA A 63 6.73 -8.35 -13.00
C ALA A 63 7.63 -9.24 -12.12
N MET A 64 7.79 -8.92 -10.84
CA MET A 64 8.56 -9.74 -9.89
C MET A 64 7.95 -11.14 -9.73
N HIS A 65 6.63 -11.24 -9.66
CA HIS A 65 5.95 -12.53 -9.57
C HIS A 65 6.16 -13.38 -10.84
N ARG A 66 6.13 -12.75 -12.01
CA ARG A 66 6.41 -13.45 -13.27
C ARG A 66 7.86 -13.95 -13.32
N LEU A 67 8.82 -13.09 -12.97
CA LEU A 67 10.24 -13.47 -12.92
C LEU A 67 10.51 -14.63 -11.96
N GLY A 68 9.99 -14.58 -10.73
CA GLY A 68 10.16 -15.68 -9.77
C GLY A 68 9.33 -16.94 -10.06
N ARG A 69 8.56 -16.97 -11.17
CA ARG A 69 7.89 -18.16 -11.68
C ARG A 69 8.63 -18.81 -12.86
N ASP A 70 9.58 -18.09 -13.44
CA ASP A 70 10.44 -18.57 -14.54
C ASP A 70 11.76 -19.20 -14.01
N GLU A 71 11.85 -19.48 -12.70
CA GLU A 71 12.91 -20.22 -11.99
C GLU A 71 12.39 -21.57 -11.47
#